data_AF-A0A975TRI0-F1
#
_entry.id   AF-A0A975TRI0-F1
#
_cell.length_a   1.000
_cell.length_b   1.000
_cell.length_c   1.000
_cell.angle_alpha   90.00
_cell.angle_beta   90.00
_cell.angle_gamma   90.00
#
_symmetry.space_group_name_H-M   'P 1'
#
loop_
_entity.id
_entity.type
_entity.pdbx_description
1 polymer ?
#
loop_
_entity_poly.entity_id
_entity_poly.type
_entity_poly.pdbx_seq_one_letter_code
_entity_poly.pdbx_strand_id
1 'polypeptide(L)'
;MPHIQKGGENFTEVARALDGTSDRVKILNLEPGDLQIFRGRYSLLRVAPLLGERARYVAIYSYVEEPNMVGAPERTMQLYGRTLPIHHERAGQRADAYID
;
A
#
# COMPACT_ATOMS: atom_id res chain seq x y z
N MET A 1 9.28 0.46 -4.01
CA MET A 1 9.59 0.61 -5.46
C MET A 1 8.51 1.47 -6.09
N PRO A 2 8.77 2.76 -6.36
CA PRO A 2 7.78 3.65 -6.95
C PRO A 2 7.40 3.20 -8.37
N HIS A 3 6.11 3.33 -8.71
CA HIS A 3 5.58 3.17 -10.07
C HIS A 3 5.78 1.80 -10.74
N ILE A 4 5.94 0.72 -9.97
CA ILE A 4 6.13 -0.63 -10.51
C ILE A 4 4.95 -1.10 -11.38
N GLN A 5 3.72 -0.73 -10.99
CA GLN A 5 2.47 -1.08 -11.68
C GLN A 5 1.93 0.02 -12.60
N LYS A 6 2.72 1.06 -12.93
CA LYS A 6 2.23 2.13 -13.81
C LYS A 6 2.05 1.59 -15.23
N GLY A 7 0.82 1.53 -15.72
CA GLY A 7 0.48 1.05 -17.07
C GLY A 7 0.16 -0.45 -17.15
N GLY A 8 0.19 -1.19 -16.05
CA GLY A 8 -0.18 -2.61 -15.97
C GLY A 8 0.43 -3.31 -14.74
N GLU A 9 0.01 -4.54 -14.46
CA GLU A 9 0.39 -5.27 -13.24
C GLU A 9 1.89 -5.55 -13.09
N ASN A 10 2.62 -5.67 -14.21
CA ASN A 10 4.08 -5.84 -14.23
C ASN A 10 4.58 -7.02 -13.36
N PHE A 11 3.92 -8.19 -13.48
CA PHE A 11 4.21 -9.38 -12.69
C PHE A 11 5.69 -9.80 -12.72
N THR A 12 6.38 -9.63 -13.85
CA THR A 12 7.80 -9.96 -13.99
C THR A 12 8.69 -9.16 -13.03
N GLU A 13 8.50 -7.84 -12.96
CA GLU A 13 9.30 -7.00 -12.06
C GLU A 13 8.89 -7.19 -10.60
N VAL A 14 7.61 -7.48 -10.34
CA VAL A 14 7.12 -7.84 -9.00
C VAL A 14 7.81 -9.12 -8.53
N ALA A 15 7.88 -10.16 -9.36
CA ALA A 15 8.57 -11.41 -9.04
C ALA A 15 10.05 -11.17 -8.72
N ARG A 16 10.77 -10.42 -9.57
CA ARG A 16 12.17 -10.05 -9.31
C ARG A 16 12.37 -9.32 -7.98
N ALA A 17 11.43 -8.44 -7.60
CA ALA A 17 11.47 -7.74 -6.33
C ALA A 17 11.26 -8.69 -5.14
N LEU A 18 10.35 -9.65 -5.27
CA LEU A 18 10.09 -10.68 -4.25
C LEU A 18 11.28 -11.66 -4.11
N ASP A 19 11.91 -12.01 -5.22
CA ASP A 19 13.10 -12.88 -5.27
C ASP A 19 14.39 -12.17 -4.82
N GLY A 20 14.33 -10.87 -4.52
CA GLY A 20 15.49 -10.07 -4.11
C GLY A 20 16.51 -9.82 -5.24
N THR A 21 16.12 -10.01 -6.50
CA THR A 21 16.98 -9.84 -7.69
C THR A 21 16.74 -8.52 -8.42
N SER A 22 15.82 -7.68 -7.92
CA SER A 22 15.57 -6.36 -8.47
C SER A 22 16.52 -5.30 -7.91
N ASP A 23 17.17 -4.58 -8.81
CA ASP A 23 18.02 -3.41 -8.56
C ASP A 23 17.23 -2.11 -8.32
N ARG A 24 15.91 -2.15 -8.52
CA ARG A 24 15.01 -0.99 -8.37
C ARG A 24 14.45 -0.83 -6.96
N VAL A 25 14.74 -1.78 -6.05
CA VAL A 25 14.37 -1.69 -4.63
C VAL A 25 15.12 -0.52 -3.97
N LYS A 26 14.38 0.33 -3.27
CA LYS A 26 14.93 1.42 -2.47
C LYS A 26 14.64 1.14 -1.00
N ILE A 27 15.67 1.18 -0.17
CA ILE A 27 15.59 0.98 1.28
C ILE A 27 15.69 2.37 1.92
N LEU A 28 14.75 2.66 2.82
CA LEU A 28 14.70 3.91 3.58
C LEU A 28 14.85 3.57 5.06
N ASN A 29 15.82 4.19 5.72
CA ASN A 29 15.99 4.13 7.17
C ASN A 29 15.25 5.32 7.77
N LEU A 30 14.16 5.05 8.48
CA LEU A 30 13.25 6.09 8.98
C LEU A 30 13.51 6.40 10.43
N GLU A 31 13.46 7.69 10.77
CA GLU A 31 13.55 8.21 12.13
C GLU A 31 12.18 8.74 12.61
N PRO A 32 11.97 8.84 13.93
CA PRO A 32 10.78 9.49 14.46
C PRO A 32 10.65 10.93 13.92
N GLY A 33 9.51 11.23 13.30
CA GLY A 33 9.24 12.52 12.67
C GLY A 33 9.32 12.50 11.14
N ASP A 34 9.88 11.45 10.53
CA ASP A 34 9.93 11.33 9.07
C ASP A 34 8.53 11.20 8.46
N LEU A 35 8.30 11.96 7.39
CA LEU A 35 7.10 11.88 6.57
C LEU A 35 7.42 11.22 5.23
N GLN A 36 6.71 10.14 4.92
CA GLN A 36 6.76 9.51 3.62
C GLN A 36 5.49 9.78 2.82
N ILE A 37 5.68 10.25 1.58
CA ILE A 37 4.61 10.42 0.61
C ILE A 37 4.95 9.54 -0.59
N PHE A 38 4.04 8.63 -0.94
CA PHE A 38 4.22 7.74 -2.08
C PHE A 38 2.88 7.44 -2.74
N ARG A 39 2.91 7.07 -4.02
CA ARG A 39 1.70 6.63 -4.75
C ARG A 39 1.40 5.17 -4.40
N GLY A 40 0.53 4.95 -3.42
CA GLY A 40 0.23 3.63 -2.86
C GLY A 40 -0.11 2.58 -3.92
N ARG A 41 -1.12 2.86 -4.75
CA ARG A 41 -1.63 1.91 -5.76
C ARG A 41 -0.58 1.39 -6.75
N TYR A 42 0.46 2.18 -7.02
CA TYR A 42 1.47 1.84 -8.03
C TYR A 42 2.82 1.45 -7.43
N SER A 43 2.90 1.28 -6.11
CA SER A 43 4.17 1.06 -5.43
C SER A 43 4.14 -0.23 -4.62
N LEU A 44 5.13 -1.10 -4.86
CA LEU A 44 5.39 -2.21 -3.96
C LEU A 44 6.23 -1.71 -2.78
N LEU A 45 5.79 -2.02 -1.56
CA LEU A 45 6.49 -1.67 -0.33
C LEU A 45 6.45 -2.85 0.65
N ARG A 46 7.50 -2.95 1.47
CA ARG A 46 7.60 -3.91 2.56
C ARG A 46 8.08 -3.16 3.81
N VAL A 47 7.46 -3.44 4.94
CA VAL A 47 7.90 -2.96 6.24
C VAL A 47 8.73 -4.05 6.90
N ALA A 48 9.88 -3.68 7.48
CA ALA A 48 10.67 -4.62 8.28
C ALA A 48 9.87 -5.12 9.49
N PRO A 49 10.02 -6.40 9.90
CA PRO A 49 9.37 -6.91 11.11
C PRO A 49 9.67 -6.05 12.33
N LEU A 50 8.70 -5.89 13.23
CA LEU A 50 8.91 -5.25 14.52
C LEU A 50 9.71 -6.21 15.43
N LEU A 51 10.83 -5.76 15.97
CA LEU A 51 11.70 -6.52 16.88
C LEU A 51 12.01 -5.67 18.12
N GLY A 52 12.09 -6.32 19.28
CA GLY A 52 12.41 -5.67 20.56
C GLY A 52 11.21 -5.01 21.26
N GLU A 53 11.49 -4.29 22.36
CA GLU A 53 10.46 -3.75 23.26
C GLU A 53 10.03 -2.31 22.94
N ARG A 54 10.78 -1.60 22.08
CA ARG A 54 10.47 -0.21 21.75
C ARG A 54 9.26 -0.15 20.81
N ALA A 55 8.20 0.51 21.26
CA ALA A 55 7.03 0.77 20.44
C ALA A 55 7.37 1.65 19.22
N ARG A 56 6.80 1.30 18.06
CA ARG A 56 6.86 2.09 16.83
C ARG A 56 5.45 2.53 16.47
N TYR A 57 5.18 3.82 16.60
CA TYR A 57 3.91 4.42 16.20
C TYR A 57 4.00 4.99 14.80
N VAL A 58 2.98 4.72 13.97
CA VAL A 58 2.88 5.22 12.59
C VAL A 58 1.46 5.72 12.38
N ALA A 59 1.33 6.96 11.92
CA ALA A 59 0.08 7.47 11.38
C ALA A 59 0.07 7.28 9.86
N ILE A 60 -0.98 6.68 9.33
CA ILE A 60 -1.14 6.43 7.89
C ILE A 60 -2.35 7.22 7.42
N TYR A 61 -2.12 8.10 6.45
CA TYR A 61 -3.17 8.79 5.72
C TYR A 61 -3.21 8.24 4.30
N SER A 62 -4.41 7.90 3.85
CA SER A 62 -4.66 7.41 2.50
C SER A 62 -5.62 8.36 1.80
N TYR A 63 -5.27 8.75 0.58
CA TYR A 63 -6.05 9.66 -0.25
C TYR A 63 -6.39 8.97 -1.56
N VAL A 64 -7.57 9.26 -2.07
CA VAL A 64 -8.06 8.79 -3.38
C VAL A 64 -8.50 10.01 -4.19
N GLU A 65 -8.27 9.97 -5.50
CA GLU A 65 -8.69 11.03 -6.42
C GLU A 65 -10.19 10.91 -6.78
N GLU A 66 -10.71 9.68 -6.81
CA GLU A 66 -12.08 9.40 -7.20
C GLU A 66 -13.07 9.81 -6.08
N PRO A 67 -14.04 10.70 -6.36
CA PRO A 67 -15.04 11.09 -5.39
C PRO A 67 -15.80 9.89 -4.82
N ASN A 68 -16.03 9.89 -3.52
CA ASN A 68 -16.75 8.84 -2.77
C ASN A 68 -16.09 7.47 -2.69
N MET A 69 -14.98 7.24 -3.39
CA MET A 69 -14.23 5.99 -3.32
C MET A 69 -13.75 5.74 -1.88
N VAL A 70 -13.93 4.51 -1.42
CA VAL A 70 -13.45 4.01 -0.13
C VAL A 70 -12.74 2.67 -0.35
N GLY A 71 -11.97 2.22 0.64
CA GLY A 71 -11.32 0.92 0.57
C GLY A 71 -12.33 -0.23 0.42
N ALA A 72 -11.99 -1.23 -0.39
CA ALA A 72 -12.80 -2.44 -0.49
C ALA A 72 -12.98 -3.10 0.90
N PRO A 73 -14.13 -3.74 1.20
CA PRO A 73 -14.36 -4.36 2.51
C PRO A 73 -13.26 -5.34 2.92
N GLU A 74 -12.85 -6.22 2.00
CA GLU A 74 -11.80 -7.21 2.25
C GLU A 74 -10.46 -6.55 2.59
N ARG A 75 -10.02 -5.60 1.77
CA ARG A 75 -8.75 -4.89 1.97
C ARG A 75 -8.73 -4.10 3.28
N THR A 76 -9.85 -3.44 3.59
CA THR A 76 -10.02 -2.66 4.82
C THR A 76 -9.95 -3.56 6.05
N MET A 77 -10.59 -4.74 5.99
CA MET A 77 -10.50 -5.74 7.06
C MET A 77 -9.06 -6.24 7.26
N GLN A 78 -8.34 -6.56 6.19
CA GLN A 78 -6.95 -7.02 6.28
C GLN A 78 -6.02 -5.97 6.89
N LEU A 79 -6.21 -4.69 6.55
CA LEU A 79 -5.35 -3.60 7.01
C LEU A 79 -5.66 -3.13 8.43
N TYR A 80 -6.94 -3.02 8.77
CA TYR A 80 -7.38 -2.35 10.00
C TYR A 80 -8.08 -3.29 10.99
N GLY A 81 -8.33 -4.55 10.62
CA GLY A 81 -9.05 -5.52 11.45
C GLY A 81 -10.54 -5.19 11.64
N ARG A 82 -11.08 -4.23 10.88
CA ARG A 82 -12.49 -3.81 10.95
C ARG A 82 -12.95 -3.18 9.65
N THR A 83 -14.26 -3.17 9.45
CA THR A 83 -14.93 -2.43 8.37
C THR A 83 -16.00 -1.51 8.95
N LEU A 84 -16.56 -0.63 8.12
CA LEU A 84 -17.63 0.31 8.46
C LEU A 84 -18.73 0.19 7.38
N PRO A 85 -19.98 0.57 7.66
CA PRO A 85 -21.08 0.45 6.69
C PRO A 85 -20.75 1.06 5.32
N ILE A 86 -20.11 2.22 5.32
CA ILE A 86 -19.70 2.93 4.09
C ILE A 86 -18.81 2.09 3.16
N HIS A 87 -17.98 1.19 3.70
CA HIS A 87 -17.12 0.30 2.90
C HIS A 87 -17.94 -0.72 2.13
N HIS A 88 -19.08 -1.15 2.68
CA HIS A 88 -20.01 -2.08 2.03
C HIS A 88 -20.95 -1.35 1.07
N GLU A 89 -21.48 -0.20 1.49
CA GLU A 89 -22.37 0.64 0.68
C GLU A 89 -21.73 1.13 -0.62
N ARG A 90 -20.42 1.40 -0.59
CA ARG A 90 -19.66 1.97 -1.71
C ARG A 90 -18.64 1.00 -2.31
N ALA A 91 -18.78 -0.29 -2.01
CA ALA A 91 -17.88 -1.31 -2.52
C ALA A 91 -17.82 -1.30 -4.06
N GLY A 92 -16.63 -1.53 -4.62
CA GLY A 92 -16.42 -1.68 -6.06
C GLY A 92 -16.21 -0.38 -6.85
N GLN A 93 -16.33 0.80 -6.23
CA GLN A 93 -15.98 2.07 -6.88
C GLN A 93 -14.46 2.18 -7.04
N ARG A 94 -13.96 2.28 -8.28
CA ARG A 94 -12.53 2.43 -8.58
C ARG A 94 -12.30 3.28 -9.83
N ALA A 95 -11.13 3.93 -9.88
CA ALA A 95 -10.64 4.65 -11.05
C ALA A 95 -9.80 3.77 -12.01
N ASP A 96 -9.38 2.59 -11.57
CA ASP A 96 -8.56 1.65 -12.33
C ASP A 96 -9.18 0.24 -12.40
N ALA A 97 -8.67 -0.56 -13.35
CA ALA A 97 -9.07 -1.96 -13.56
C ALA A 97 -7.99 -2.96 -13.10
N TYR A 98 -7.07 -2.55 -12.23
CA TYR A 98 -6.02 -3.42 -11.71
C TYR A 98 -6.59 -4.31 -10.59
N ILE A 99 -5.90 -5.42 -10.32
CA ILE A 99 -6.25 -6.39 -9.27
C ILE A 99 -5.98 -5.78 -7.88
N ASP A 100 -6.80 -6.12 -6.89
CA ASP A 100 -6.61 -5.76 -5.47
C ASP A 100 -5.58 -6.64 -4.75
#